data_AF-A0A8J8KFC8-F1
#
_entry.id   AF-A0A8J8KFC8-F1
#
_cell.length_a   1.000
_cell.length_b   1.000
_cell.length_c   1.000
_cell.angle_alpha   90.00
_cell.angle_beta   90.00
_cell.angle_gamma   90.00
#
_symmetry.space_group_name_H-M   'P 1'
#
loop_
_entity.id
_entity.type
_entity.pdbx_description
1 polymer ?
#
loop_
_entity_poly.entity_id
_entity_poly.type
_entity_poly.pdbx_seq_one_letter_code
_entity_poly.pdbx_strand_id
1 'polypeptide(L)' 'GPTGPVRASWYDSLGYRTNGEDLDDLGELVADPVPLSTTSAVPAGDYQFVLEGIRDGRAVEILAWVHVEVSG' A
#
# COMPACT_ATOMS: atom_id res chain seq x y z
N GLY A 1 5.33 -8.66 17.93
CA GLY A 1 5.28 -10.06 17.47
C GLY A 1 5.29 -10.07 15.97
N PRO A 2 5.86 -11.07 15.31
CA PRO A 2 5.86 -11.11 13.84
C PRO A 2 4.40 -11.24 13.40
N THR A 3 3.92 -10.21 12.73
CA THR A 3 2.67 -10.26 11.97
C THR A 3 2.93 -11.22 10.81
N GLY A 4 2.05 -12.18 10.56
CA GLY A 4 2.18 -13.05 9.39
C GLY A 4 2.16 -12.27 8.07
N PRO A 5 2.15 -12.97 6.93
CA PRO A 5 2.20 -12.34 5.63
C PRO A 5 1.10 -11.28 5.48
N VAL A 6 1.48 -10.15 4.88
CA VAL A 6 0.60 -9.02 4.61
C VAL A 6 0.63 -8.68 3.13
N ARG A 7 -0.42 -8.04 2.64
CA ARG A 7 -0.51 -7.54 1.28
C ARG A 7 -0.69 -6.03 1.33
N ALA A 8 0.25 -5.30 0.74
CA ALA A 8 0.19 -3.86 0.57
C ALA A 8 -0.28 -3.54 -0.85
N SER A 9 -1.24 -2.64 -1.03
CA SER A 9 -1.75 -2.24 -2.35
C SER A 9 -2.07 -0.75 -2.39
N TRP A 10 -1.79 -0.16 -3.55
CA TRP A 10 -2.15 1.21 -3.88
C TRP A 10 -3.25 1.23 -4.93
N TYR A 11 -4.19 2.16 -4.76
CA TYR A 11 -5.29 2.39 -5.68
C TYR A 11 -5.40 3.87 -6.00
N ASP A 12 -5.76 4.20 -7.23
CA ASP A 12 -6.11 5.57 -7.61
C ASP A 12 -7.52 5.96 -7.11
N SER A 13 -7.91 7.21 -7.32
CA SER A 13 -9.22 7.74 -6.93
C SER A 13 -10.42 7.07 -7.61
N LEU A 14 -10.19 6.29 -8.67
CA LEU A 14 -11.21 5.51 -9.35
C LEU A 14 -11.29 4.07 -8.82
N GLY A 15 -10.40 3.69 -7.89
CA GLY A 15 -10.30 2.36 -7.31
C GLY A 15 -9.51 1.38 -8.17
N TYR A 16 -8.76 1.83 -9.18
CA TYR A 16 -7.88 0.96 -9.93
C TYR A 16 -6.56 0.76 -9.19
N ARG A 17 -6.14 -0.51 -9.05
CA ARG A 17 -4.86 -0.84 -8.41
C ARG A 17 -3.70 -0.33 -9.25
N THR A 18 -2.87 0.54 -8.68
CA THR A 18 -1.69 1.14 -9.33
C THR A 18 -0.41 0.38 -9.02
N ASN A 19 -0.30 -0.18 -7.81
CA ASN A 19 0.76 -1.10 -7.42
C ASN A 19 0.34 -1.97 -6.22
N GLY A 20 1.16 -2.96 -5.88
CA GLY A 20 1.16 -3.58 -4.58
C GLY A 20 1.96 -4.88 -4.55
N GLU A 21 2.29 -5.30 -3.34
CA GLU A 21 3.22 -6.39 -3.07
C GLU A 21 2.70 -7.25 -1.91
N ASP A 22 2.99 -8.55 -1.99
CA ASP A 22 2.81 -9.47 -0.87
C ASP A 22 4.14 -9.48 -0.10
N LEU A 23 4.08 -9.23 1.21
CA LEU A 23 5.21 -9.08 2.12
C LEU A 23 5.15 -10.16 3.20
N ASP A 24 6.30 -10.58 3.71
CA ASP A 24 6.38 -11.61 4.74
C ASP A 24 5.84 -11.09 6.09
N ASP A 25 6.07 -9.82 6.41
CA ASP A 25 5.54 -9.15 7.59
C ASP A 25 5.51 -7.61 7.47
N LEU A 26 5.03 -6.93 8.50
CA LEU A 26 5.00 -5.45 8.56
C LEU A 26 6.41 -4.81 8.67
N GLY A 27 7.41 -5.55 9.12
CA GLY A 27 8.79 -5.08 9.22
C GLY A 27 9.41 -4.88 7.85
N GLU A 28 9.09 -5.74 6.87
CA GLU A 28 9.50 -5.59 5.49
C GLU A 28 9.02 -4.26 4.89
N LEU A 29 7.74 -3.90 5.11
CA LEU A 29 7.17 -2.63 4.64
C LEU A 29 7.93 -1.38 5.15
N VAL A 30 8.49 -1.46 6.36
CA VAL A 30 9.28 -0.37 6.95
C VAL A 30 10.66 -0.28 6.32
N ALA A 31 11.25 -1.42 5.94
CA ALA A 31 12.57 -1.50 5.33
C ALA A 31 12.53 -1.16 3.83
N ASP A 32 11.49 -1.60 3.12
CA ASP A 32 11.28 -1.36 1.69
C ASP A 32 9.84 -0.92 1.43
N PRO A 33 9.57 0.41 1.40
CA PRO A 33 8.22 0.92 1.20
C PRO A 33 7.70 0.61 -0.20
N VAL A 34 6.48 0.04 -0.27
CA VAL A 34 5.83 -0.27 -1.55
C VAL A 34 5.56 1.00 -2.35
N PRO A 35 6.14 1.14 -3.56
CA PRO A 35 5.95 2.32 -4.39
C PRO A 35 4.49 2.52 -4.78
N LEU A 36 4.07 3.77 -4.95
CA LEU A 36 2.71 4.12 -5.35
C LEU A 36 2.32 3.56 -6.74
N SER A 37 3.28 3.41 -7.64
CA SER A 37 3.11 2.91 -9.01
C SER A 37 4.30 2.04 -9.39
N THR A 38 4.06 1.01 -10.22
CA THR A 38 5.13 0.23 -10.86
C THR A 38 5.84 0.99 -11.98
N THR A 39 5.28 2.12 -12.41
CA THR A 39 5.81 2.96 -13.48
C THR A 39 6.26 4.31 -12.91
N SER A 40 7.22 4.96 -13.58
CA SER A 40 7.79 6.24 -13.16
C SER A 40 6.80 7.41 -13.22
N ALA A 41 5.62 7.21 -13.83
CA ALA A 41 4.58 8.23 -13.96
C ALA A 41 3.49 8.00 -12.89
N VAL A 42 3.38 8.96 -11.98
CA VAL A 42 2.27 9.06 -11.03
C VAL A 42 1.56 10.39 -11.30
N PRO A 43 0.32 10.38 -11.82
CA PRO A 43 -0.48 11.58 -11.92
C PRO A 43 -0.76 12.22 -10.54
N ALA A 44 -0.85 13.55 -10.49
CA ALA A 44 -1.38 14.23 -9.31
C ALA A 44 -2.81 13.73 -9.01
N GLY A 45 -3.14 13.60 -7.73
CA GLY A 45 -4.45 13.11 -7.30
C GLY A 45 -4.43 12.37 -5.97
N ASP A 46 -5.59 11.85 -5.60
CA ASP A 46 -5.76 11.06 -4.38
C ASP A 46 -5.53 9.58 -4.65
N TYR A 47 -4.81 8.94 -3.74
CA TYR A 47 -4.52 7.52 -3.77
C TYR A 47 -4.83 6.89 -2.42
N GLN A 48 -5.36 5.67 -2.48
CA GLN A 48 -5.63 4.85 -1.30
C GLN A 48 -4.52 3.81 -1.15
N PHE A 49 -3.96 3.71 0.06
CA PHE A 49 -3.14 2.59 0.48
C PHE A 49 -3.97 1.63 1.32
N VAL A 50 -3.87 0.34 1.01
CA VAL A 50 -4.54 -0.74 1.73
C VAL A 50 -3.48 -1.74 2.15
N LEU A 51 -3.47 -2.10 3.44
CA LEU A 51 -2.62 -3.13 4.00
C LEU A 51 -3.48 -4.20 4.65
N GLU A 52 -3.52 -5.38 4.05
CA GLU A 52 -4.35 -6.52 4.47
C GLU A 52 -3.45 -7.59 5.10
N GLY A 53 -3.92 -8.26 6.15
CA GLY A 53 -3.17 -9.37 6.73
C GLY A 53 -3.96 -10.17 7.75
N ILE A 54 -3.33 -11.19 8.33
CA ILE A 54 -3.89 -11.97 9.43
C ILE A 54 -3.08 -11.70 10.69
N ARG A 55 -3.75 -11.22 11.75
CA ARG A 55 -3.18 -11.03 13.08
C ARG A 55 -4.00 -11.79 14.10
N ASP A 56 -3.35 -12.67 14.85
CA ASP A 56 -3.98 -13.49 15.89
C ASP A 56 -5.24 -14.25 15.40
N GLY A 57 -5.16 -14.78 14.17
CA GLY A 57 -6.25 -15.52 13.51
C GLY A 57 -7.41 -14.64 13.01
N ARG A 58 -7.25 -13.32 13.01
CA ARG A 58 -8.26 -12.36 12.52
C ARG A 58 -7.71 -11.59 11.32
N ALA A 59 -8.58 -11.36 10.35
CA ALA A 59 -8.29 -10.41 9.29
C ALA A 59 -8.12 -9.01 9.88
N VAL A 60 -7.04 -8.34 9.47
CA VAL A 60 -6.77 -6.94 9.77
C VAL A 60 -6.56 -6.20 8.46
N GLU A 61 -7.11 -4.99 8.39
CA GLU A 61 -6.97 -4.10 7.25
C GLU A 61 -6.62 -2.71 7.78
N ILE A 62 -5.59 -2.09 7.21
CA ILE A 62 -5.21 -0.70 7.49
C ILE A 62 -5.41 0.09 6.21
N LEU A 63 -6.11 1.21 6.34
CA LEU A 63 -6.44 2.12 5.25
C LEU A 63 -5.76 3.46 5.48
N ALA A 64 -5.07 3.96 4.45
CA ALA A 64 -4.53 5.31 4.43
C ALA A 64 -4.83 5.98 3.08
N TRP A 65 -4.86 7.31 3.08
CA TRP A 65 -5.07 8.11 1.89
C TRP A 65 -3.93 9.12 1.75
N VAL A 66 -3.43 9.30 0.54
CA VAL A 66 -2.36 10.24 0.22
C VAL A 66 -2.80 11.10 -0.96
N HIS A 67 -2.60 12.41 -0.84
CA HIS A 67 -2.73 13.34 -1.94
C HIS A 67 -1.36 13.59 -2.57
N VAL A 68 -1.24 13.39 -3.88
CA VAL A 68 -0.01 13.62 -4.65
C VAL A 68 -0.16 14.92 -5.44
N GLU A 69 0.78 15.83 -5.24
CA GLU A 69 0.90 17.06 -6.01
C GLU A 69 2.16 17.00 -6.88
N VAL A 70 2.07 17.44 -8.14
CA VAL A 70 3.23 17.57 -9.04
C VAL A 70 3.58 19.05 -9.12
N SER A 71 4.69 19.42 -8.51
CA SER A 71 5.25 20.77 -8.62
C SER A 71 6.06 20.88 -9.91
N GLY A 72 5.74 21.90 -10.73
CA GLY A 72 6.47 22.24 -11.95
C GLY A 72 7.63 23.20 -11.71
#